data_AF-A0A6N7FGZ5-F1
#
_entry.id   AF-A0A6N7FGZ5-F1
#
_cell.length_a   1.000
_cell.length_b   1.000
_cell.length_c   1.000
_cell.angle_alpha   90.00
_cell.angle_beta   90.00
_cell.angle_gamma   90.00
#
_symmetry.space_group_name_H-M   'P 1'
#
loop_
_entity.id
_entity.type
_entity.pdbx_description
1 polymer ?
#
loop_
_entity_poly.entity_id
_entity_poly.type
_entity_poly.pdbx_seq_one_letter_code
_entity_poly.pdbx_strand_id
1 'polypeptide(L)'
;MSKYVGTPVPRKEDRRLLSGQGTFVADMQLPRMAEAAFLRSPFARANIVQIDTARASAMDGVVAVYTAADLEGRVEPFTRQFYTNPDPQLVEDTNLVVRAYMADVMAK
;
A
#
# COMPACT_ATOMS: atom_id res chain seq x y z
N MET A 1 34.33 -21.58 -18.38
CA MET A 1 33.50 -20.72 -17.51
C MET A 1 32.92 -19.59 -18.34
N SER A 2 31.65 -19.21 -18.09
CA SER A 2 30.98 -18.11 -18.78
C SER A 2 31.66 -16.77 -18.48
N LYS A 3 31.78 -15.90 -19.48
CA LYS A 3 32.38 -14.55 -19.43
C LYS A 3 31.83 -13.64 -18.32
N TYR A 4 30.67 -13.98 -17.75
CA TYR A 4 29.93 -13.13 -16.81
C TYR A 4 29.88 -13.67 -15.37
N VAL A 5 30.16 -14.95 -15.15
CA VAL A 5 30.06 -15.54 -13.81
C VAL A 5 31.36 -15.26 -13.05
N GLY A 6 31.25 -14.64 -11.87
CA GLY A 6 32.39 -14.30 -11.01
C GLY A 6 33.20 -13.06 -11.44
N THR A 7 32.74 -12.32 -12.44
CA THR A 7 33.42 -11.11 -12.94
C THR A 7 32.73 -9.84 -12.42
N PRO A 8 33.46 -8.80 -11.97
CA PRO A 8 32.87 -7.53 -11.55
C PRO A 8 32.43 -6.70 -12.76
N VAL A 9 31.24 -6.99 -13.30
CA VAL A 9 30.66 -6.27 -14.44
C VAL A 9 29.89 -5.03 -13.94
N PRO A 10 30.06 -3.84 -14.56
CA PRO A 10 29.26 -2.66 -14.22
C PRO A 10 27.75 -2.93 -14.35
N ARG A 11 26.95 -2.33 -13.47
CA ARG A 11 25.49 -2.52 -13.49
C ARG A 11 24.89 -1.82 -14.71
N LYS A 12 23.84 -2.40 -15.28
CA LYS A 12 23.17 -1.83 -16.47
C LYS A 12 22.36 -0.59 -16.12
N GLU A 13 21.88 -0.53 -14.89
CA GLU A 13 20.95 0.46 -14.36
C GLU A 13 21.65 1.77 -13.99
N ASP A 14 22.96 1.73 -13.67
CA ASP A 14 23.72 2.86 -13.11
C ASP A 14 23.58 4.11 -13.95
N ARG A 15 23.73 4.00 -15.28
CA ARG A 15 23.69 5.17 -16.16
C ARG A 15 22.39 5.96 -16.01
N ARG A 16 21.22 5.30 -16.03
CA ARG A 16 19.93 5.99 -15.95
C ARG A 16 19.64 6.47 -14.53
N LEU A 17 20.00 5.68 -13.52
CA LEU A 17 19.69 6.02 -12.12
C LEU A 17 20.58 7.16 -11.60
N LEU A 18 21.87 7.15 -11.93
CA LEU A 18 22.82 8.17 -11.46
C LEU A 18 22.69 9.51 -12.21
N SER A 19 22.03 9.53 -13.36
CA SER A 19 21.80 10.75 -14.16
C SER A 19 20.42 11.37 -13.95
N GLY A 20 19.60 10.84 -13.02
CA GLY A 20 18.23 11.31 -12.82
C GLY A 20 17.28 10.95 -13.98
N GLN A 21 17.68 10.02 -14.85
CA GLN A 21 16.88 9.51 -15.96
C GLN A 21 16.14 8.20 -15.60
N GLY A 22 16.14 7.83 -14.32
CA GLY A 22 15.23 6.81 -13.81
C GLY A 22 13.80 7.35 -13.84
N THR A 23 12.85 6.51 -14.23
CA THR A 23 11.42 6.82 -14.11
C THR A 23 10.83 5.95 -13.01
N PHE A 24 10.32 6.59 -11.98
CA PHE A 24 9.57 6.00 -10.89
C PHE A 24 8.09 6.39 -11.00
N VAL A 25 7.24 5.78 -10.17
CA VAL A 25 5.79 6.01 -10.20
C VAL A 25 5.44 7.48 -10.02
N ALA A 26 6.16 8.18 -9.12
CA ALA A 26 5.94 9.60 -8.86
C ALA A 26 6.38 10.53 -10.00
N ASP A 27 7.18 10.04 -10.96
CA ASP A 27 7.62 10.82 -12.12
C ASP A 27 6.60 10.75 -13.28
N MET A 28 5.61 9.86 -13.18
CA MET A 28 4.61 9.68 -14.22
C MET A 28 3.58 10.81 -14.19
N GLN A 29 3.26 11.35 -15.37
CA GLN A 29 2.16 12.30 -15.56
C GLN A 29 1.24 11.79 -16.67
N LEU A 30 -0.05 11.67 -16.35
CA LEU A 30 -1.08 11.21 -17.28
C LEU A 30 -2.16 12.29 -17.47
N PRO A 31 -2.79 12.38 -18.65
CA PRO A 31 -3.92 13.28 -18.85
C PRO A 31 -5.04 13.00 -17.83
N ARG A 32 -5.50 14.05 -17.14
CA ARG A 32 -6.55 13.99 -16.10
C ARG A 32 -6.17 13.13 -14.86
N MET A 33 -4.88 13.00 -14.57
CA MET A 33 -4.42 12.37 -13.32
C MET A 33 -4.90 13.18 -12.12
N ALA A 34 -5.51 12.50 -11.16
CA ALA A 34 -5.86 13.06 -9.87
C ALA A 34 -4.87 12.57 -8.80
N GLU A 35 -4.70 13.35 -7.75
CA GLU A 35 -3.90 12.98 -6.59
C GLU A 35 -4.82 12.49 -5.46
N ALA A 36 -4.32 11.54 -4.68
CA ALA A 36 -5.02 11.01 -3.52
C ALA A 36 -4.24 11.33 -2.24
N ALA A 37 -4.94 11.80 -1.22
CA ALA A 37 -4.41 12.00 0.11
C ALA A 37 -5.26 11.25 1.13
N PHE A 38 -4.63 10.73 2.17
CA PHE A 38 -5.30 9.96 3.23
C PHE A 38 -5.30 10.76 4.52
N LEU A 39 -6.49 10.96 5.09
CA LEU A 39 -6.61 11.39 6.49
C LEU A 39 -6.28 10.21 7.39
N ARG A 40 -5.25 10.35 8.24
CA ARG A 40 -4.82 9.31 9.17
C ARG A 40 -5.30 9.58 10.58
N SER A 41 -5.48 8.51 11.34
CA SER A 41 -5.84 8.59 12.75
C SER A 41 -4.72 9.28 13.55
N PRO A 42 -5.03 10.31 14.37
CA PRO A 42 -4.06 10.84 15.33
C PRO A 42 -3.97 9.96 16.59
N PHE A 43 -4.87 8.99 16.75
CA PHE A 43 -4.92 8.09 17.89
C PHE A 43 -4.36 6.72 17.52
N ALA A 44 -3.51 6.17 18.38
CA ALA A 44 -2.96 4.82 18.20
C ALA A 44 -4.03 3.73 18.29
N ARG A 45 -5.09 3.95 19.10
CA ARG A 45 -6.24 3.06 19.24
C ARG A 45 -7.49 3.84 19.64
N ALA A 46 -8.50 3.84 18.80
CA ALA A 46 -9.79 4.46 19.06
C ALA A 46 -10.87 3.84 18.17
N ASN A 47 -12.13 3.98 18.59
CA ASN A 47 -13.27 3.70 17.72
C ASN A 47 -13.58 4.95 16.88
N ILE A 48 -13.85 4.78 15.60
CA ILE A 48 -14.32 5.87 14.73
C ILE A 48 -15.81 6.02 14.97
N VAL A 49 -16.21 7.10 15.65
CA VAL A 49 -17.64 7.39 15.90
C VAL A 49 -18.27 8.11 14.72
N GLN A 50 -17.55 9.06 14.12
CA GLN A 50 -18.03 9.87 13.01
C GLN A 50 -16.85 10.39 12.18
N ILE A 51 -17.07 10.57 10.87
CA ILE A 51 -16.18 11.29 9.96
C ILE A 51 -17.02 12.38 9.29
N ASP A 52 -16.65 13.65 9.47
CA ASP A 52 -17.26 14.76 8.74
C ASP A 52 -16.44 15.11 7.51
N THR A 53 -17.03 14.92 6.33
CA THR A 53 -16.41 15.17 5.02
C THR A 53 -16.93 16.44 4.35
N ALA A 54 -17.87 17.16 4.95
CA ALA A 54 -18.61 18.25 4.29
C ALA A 54 -17.68 19.36 3.81
N ARG A 55 -16.76 19.81 4.68
CA ARG A 55 -15.81 20.86 4.33
C ARG A 55 -14.86 20.43 3.21
N ALA A 56 -14.32 19.21 3.29
CA ALA A 56 -13.38 18.71 2.28
C ALA A 56 -14.06 18.53 0.92
N SER A 57 -15.29 18.02 0.90
CA SER A 57 -16.05 17.79 -0.32
C SER A 57 -16.47 19.09 -1.03
N ALA A 58 -16.57 20.20 -0.28
CA ALA A 58 -16.92 21.51 -0.82
C ALA A 58 -15.70 22.34 -1.29
N MET A 59 -14.48 21.83 -1.13
CA MET A 59 -13.27 22.55 -1.55
C MET A 59 -13.08 22.48 -3.07
N ASP A 60 -12.76 23.63 -3.66
CA ASP A 60 -12.41 23.70 -5.08
C ASP A 60 -11.22 22.77 -5.40
N GLY A 61 -11.38 21.95 -6.44
CA GLY A 61 -10.37 20.98 -6.89
C GLY A 61 -10.47 19.59 -6.24
N VAL A 62 -11.31 19.42 -5.20
CA VAL A 62 -11.57 18.08 -4.65
C VAL A 62 -12.56 17.35 -5.55
N VAL A 63 -12.11 16.24 -6.14
CA VAL A 63 -12.95 15.41 -7.05
C VAL A 63 -13.89 14.50 -6.27
N ALA A 64 -13.42 13.93 -5.15
CA ALA A 64 -14.20 13.03 -4.30
C ALA A 64 -13.56 12.91 -2.92
N VAL A 65 -14.38 12.59 -1.91
CA VAL A 65 -13.94 12.16 -0.58
C VAL A 65 -14.57 10.80 -0.31
N TYR A 66 -13.75 9.80 -0.01
CA TYR A 66 -14.21 8.44 0.26
C TYR A 66 -14.01 8.08 1.74
N THR A 67 -14.99 7.39 2.29
CA THR A 67 -14.97 6.81 3.64
C THR A 67 -15.19 5.30 3.56
N ALA A 68 -15.14 4.61 4.71
CA ALA A 68 -15.44 3.18 4.75
C ALA A 68 -16.85 2.85 4.22
N ALA A 69 -17.83 3.75 4.43
CA ALA A 69 -19.21 3.56 3.97
C ALA A 69 -19.32 3.49 2.43
N ASP A 70 -18.42 4.18 1.70
CA ASP A 70 -18.43 4.19 0.23
C ASP A 70 -17.81 2.92 -0.38
N LEU A 71 -17.11 2.15 0.45
CA LEU A 71 -16.30 0.99 0.06
C LEU A 71 -16.89 -0.34 0.56
N GLU A 72 -17.88 -0.30 1.44
CA GLU A 72 -18.55 -1.48 2.00
C GLU A 72 -19.07 -2.40 0.89
N GLY A 73 -18.71 -3.69 0.94
CA GLY A 73 -19.08 -4.70 -0.06
C GLY A 73 -18.38 -4.56 -1.42
N ARG A 74 -17.52 -3.55 -1.61
CA ARG A 74 -16.77 -3.32 -2.87
C ARG A 74 -15.31 -3.71 -2.75
N VAL A 75 -14.76 -3.63 -1.54
CA VAL A 75 -13.38 -3.97 -1.24
C VAL A 75 -13.31 -4.83 0.02
N GLU A 76 -12.39 -5.78 0.02
CA GLU A 76 -12.04 -6.51 1.24
C GLU A 76 -11.12 -5.63 2.10
N PRO A 77 -11.26 -5.67 3.43
CA PRO A 77 -10.33 -4.99 4.32
C PRO A 77 -8.88 -5.41 4.03
N PHE A 78 -7.97 -4.43 4.04
CA PHE A 78 -6.52 -4.64 3.92
C PHE A 78 -5.91 -5.28 5.19
N THR A 79 -6.66 -6.14 5.86
CA THR A 79 -6.19 -7.06 6.91
C THR A 79 -5.91 -8.45 6.33
N ARG A 80 -6.24 -8.70 5.07
CA ARG A 80 -5.86 -9.93 4.38
C ARG A 80 -4.36 -9.90 4.07
N GLN A 81 -3.60 -10.51 4.96
CA GLN A 81 -2.15 -10.63 4.88
C GLN A 81 -1.74 -11.26 3.55
N PHE A 82 -0.81 -10.64 2.82
CA PHE A 82 -0.26 -11.14 1.53
C PHE A 82 0.54 -12.46 1.66
N TYR A 83 0.50 -13.11 2.82
CA TYR A 83 1.22 -14.34 3.16
C TYR A 83 0.31 -15.34 3.89
N THR A 84 -0.92 -15.55 3.46
CA THR A 84 -1.78 -16.59 4.07
C THR A 84 -1.55 -17.96 3.43
N ASN A 85 -0.30 -18.44 3.46
CA ASN A 85 0.04 -19.85 3.66
C ASN A 85 1.49 -19.88 4.15
N PRO A 86 1.73 -20.00 5.47
CA PRO A 86 3.06 -20.30 5.96
C PRO A 86 3.60 -21.58 5.29
N ASP A 87 4.91 -21.67 5.15
CA ASP A 87 5.57 -22.87 4.66
C ASP A 87 5.08 -24.09 5.47
N PRO A 88 4.65 -25.20 4.84
CA PRO A 88 4.13 -26.37 5.53
C PRO A 88 5.07 -26.91 6.63
N GLN A 89 6.40 -26.85 6.45
CA GLN A 89 7.36 -27.29 7.47
C GLN A 89 7.33 -26.40 8.70
N LEU A 90 7.17 -25.09 8.52
CA LEU A 90 7.10 -24.14 9.63
C LEU A 90 5.85 -24.39 10.49
N VAL A 91 4.72 -24.74 9.87
CA VAL A 91 3.48 -25.04 10.58
C VAL A 91 3.63 -26.28 11.46
N GLU A 92 4.28 -27.31 10.95
CA GLU A 92 4.53 -28.56 11.66
C GLU A 92 5.48 -28.37 12.84
N ASP A 93 6.58 -27.64 12.64
CA ASP A 93 7.59 -27.40 13.68
C ASP A 93 7.12 -26.47 14.81
N THR A 94 6.23 -25.53 14.51
CA THR A 94 5.86 -24.44 15.45
C THR A 94 4.41 -24.49 15.94
N ASN A 95 3.60 -25.41 15.41
CA ASN A 95 2.17 -25.53 15.72
C ASN A 95 1.40 -24.20 15.55
N LEU A 96 1.77 -23.44 14.51
CA LEU A 96 1.33 -22.06 14.32
C LEU A 96 -0.14 -22.00 13.87
N VAL A 97 -1.01 -21.40 14.68
CA VAL A 97 -2.41 -21.14 14.30
C VAL A 97 -2.53 -19.68 13.84
N VAL A 98 -2.56 -19.46 12.52
CA VAL A 98 -2.84 -18.13 11.95
C VAL A 98 -4.33 -17.88 11.99
N ARG A 99 -4.78 -16.98 12.89
CA ARG A 99 -6.17 -16.49 12.89
C ARG A 99 -6.25 -15.22 12.06
N ALA A 100 -7.13 -15.19 11.08
CA ALA A 100 -7.47 -13.96 10.37
C ALA A 100 -8.03 -12.96 11.38
N TYR A 101 -7.35 -11.82 11.55
CA TYR A 101 -7.79 -10.75 12.43
C TYR A 101 -8.87 -9.95 11.69
N MET A 102 -10.13 -10.29 11.93
CA MET A 102 -11.31 -9.54 11.48
C MET A 102 -11.62 -8.45 12.51
N ALA A 103 -10.70 -7.50 12.68
CA ALA A 103 -11.00 -6.29 13.43
C ALA A 103 -11.35 -5.20 12.42
N ASP A 104 -12.53 -4.60 12.61
CA ASP A 104 -12.97 -3.39 11.92
C ASP A 104 -11.81 -2.38 11.85
N VAL A 105 -11.40 -2.05 10.62
CA VAL A 105 -10.57 -0.91 10.22
C VAL A 105 -9.49 -0.51 11.25
N MET A 106 -8.38 -1.26 11.26
CA MET A 106 -7.13 -0.79 11.85
C MET A 106 -6.49 0.25 10.91
N ALA A 107 -6.75 1.53 11.17
CA ALA A 107 -6.00 2.63 10.58
C ALA A 107 -4.59 2.68 11.22
N LYS A 108 -3.55 2.87 10.40
CA LYS A 108 -2.20 3.27 10.81
C LYS A 108 -1.78 4.53 10.04
#